data_AF-A0A918UMM0-F1
#
_entry.id   AF-A0A918UMM0-F1
#
_cell.length_a   1.000
_cell.length_b   1.000
_cell.length_c   1.000
_cell.angle_alpha   90.00
_cell.angle_beta   90.00
_cell.angle_gamma   90.00
#
_symmetry.space_group_name_H-M   'P 1'
#
loop_
_entity.id
_entity.type
_entity.pdbx_description
1 polymer ?
#
loop_
_entity_poly.entity_id
_entity_poly.type
_entity_poly.pdbx_seq_one_letter_code
_entity_poly.pdbx_strand_id
1 'polypeptide(L)'
;MNNPRQRTAHRLYLGATAVLVSLAALLFPTATTAAAASAPTSAPAAVRTVGEPHCGGEWVNYNGAENRRMKSWLCLYDSGSGGIYPTLWTECGWWQFIGWADPPNGCRIWEPSSYEITFPDGTKTKDALFPGASGKNSAASNGSSYPCQEGAWKLWSYYGVQMKDVLGNWGSGVEGTHEFTFNVTCP
;
A
#
# COMPACT_ATOMS: atom_id res chain seq x y z
N MET A 1 35.91 36.89 17.77
CA MET A 1 35.70 38.12 16.99
C MET A 1 34.23 38.21 16.59
N ASN A 2 33.74 39.45 16.50
CA ASN A 2 32.36 39.91 16.64
C ASN A 2 31.38 39.56 15.49
N ASN A 3 30.17 39.15 15.93
CA ASN A 3 28.82 39.62 15.60
C ASN A 3 28.21 39.54 14.16
N PRO A 4 26.88 39.27 14.06
CA PRO A 4 26.12 39.13 12.82
C PRO A 4 25.52 40.47 12.34
N ARG A 5 25.28 40.63 11.03
CA ARG A 5 24.45 41.71 10.46
C ARG A 5 23.16 41.09 9.93
N GLN A 6 21.99 41.28 10.55
CA GLN A 6 21.08 42.45 10.55
C GLN A 6 20.45 42.82 9.19
N ARG A 7 19.11 42.63 9.17
CA ARG A 7 18.01 43.54 8.76
C ARG A 7 18.01 44.13 7.35
N THR A 8 16.88 43.95 6.65
CA THR A 8 16.00 45.10 6.33
C THR A 8 14.56 44.67 6.06
N ALA A 9 13.62 45.32 6.76
CA ALA A 9 12.19 45.31 6.50
C ALA A 9 11.81 46.54 5.65
N HIS A 10 10.55 46.55 5.21
CA HIS A 10 9.76 47.64 4.60
C HIS A 10 9.74 47.72 3.07
N ARG A 11 8.53 47.58 2.51
CA ARG A 11 7.77 48.75 2.07
C ARG A 11 6.26 48.47 2.04
N LEU A 12 5.53 49.30 2.79
CA LEU A 12 4.12 49.59 2.62
C LEU A 12 3.88 50.21 1.24
N TYR A 13 2.73 49.94 0.62
CA TYR A 13 2.00 50.98 -0.10
C TYR A 13 0.49 50.83 0.12
N LEU A 14 -0.08 51.95 0.55
CA LEU A 14 -1.48 52.23 0.82
C LEU A 14 -2.23 52.62 -0.47
N GLY A 15 -3.55 52.42 -0.43
CA GLY A 15 -4.55 53.31 -1.04
C GLY A 15 -5.25 52.73 -2.27
N ALA A 16 -6.54 52.95 -2.52
CA ALA A 16 -7.60 53.58 -1.75
C ALA A 16 -8.96 53.21 -2.40
N THR A 17 -9.95 53.01 -1.54
CA THR A 17 -11.42 53.20 -1.68
C THR A 17 -12.09 53.55 -3.02
N ALA A 18 -13.19 52.85 -3.35
CA ALA A 18 -14.49 53.42 -3.79
C ALA A 18 -15.60 52.34 -3.69
N VAL A 19 -16.53 52.44 -2.72
CA VAL A 19 -17.92 52.94 -2.82
C VAL A 19 -18.97 51.91 -3.33
N LEU A 20 -19.90 51.63 -2.40
CA LEU A 20 -21.23 51.01 -2.44
C LEU A 20 -22.04 51.11 -3.75
N VAL A 21 -22.75 50.02 -4.09
CA VAL A 21 -24.19 50.03 -4.44
C VAL A 21 -24.85 48.73 -3.95
N SER A 22 -25.96 48.89 -3.25
CA SER A 22 -26.85 47.89 -2.66
C SER A 22 -27.69 47.14 -3.70
N LEU A 23 -27.99 45.84 -3.50
CA LEU A 23 -29.34 45.32 -3.73
C LEU A 23 -29.55 43.95 -3.07
N ALA A 24 -30.68 43.84 -2.37
CA ALA A 24 -31.15 42.65 -1.69
C ALA A 24 -31.61 41.57 -2.68
N ALA A 25 -31.25 40.32 -2.39
CA ALA A 25 -32.04 39.14 -2.74
C ALA A 25 -31.89 38.13 -1.60
N LEU A 26 -32.94 38.04 -0.77
CA LEU A 26 -33.15 36.92 0.15
C LEU A 26 -33.36 35.66 -0.70
N LEU A 27 -32.30 34.87 -0.85
CA LEU A 27 -32.40 33.48 -1.25
C LEU A 27 -32.05 32.63 -0.04
N PHE A 28 -33.09 31.98 0.49
CA PHE A 28 -32.97 30.95 1.51
C PHE A 28 -32.03 29.86 1.00
N PRO A 29 -30.90 29.55 1.66
CA PRO A 29 -30.31 28.25 1.49
C PRO A 29 -31.24 27.27 2.21
N THR A 30 -32.00 26.49 1.44
CA THR A 30 -32.43 25.18 1.92
C THR A 30 -31.18 24.49 2.43
N ALA A 31 -31.05 24.37 3.74
CA ALA A 31 -30.03 23.57 4.39
C ALA A 31 -30.33 22.12 4.01
N THR A 32 -29.76 21.68 2.89
CA THR A 32 -29.64 20.26 2.60
C THR A 32 -28.68 19.75 3.67
N THR A 33 -29.24 19.16 4.72
CA THR A 33 -28.49 18.29 5.61
C THR A 33 -27.82 17.25 4.73
N ALA A 34 -26.54 17.48 4.41
CA ALA A 34 -25.68 16.45 3.89
C ALA A 34 -25.67 15.38 4.99
N ALA A 35 -26.46 14.32 4.78
CA ALA A 35 -26.38 13.13 5.57
C ALA A 35 -24.91 12.72 5.53
N ALA A 36 -24.25 12.73 6.69
CA ALA A 36 -22.92 12.19 6.83
C ALA A 36 -22.97 10.78 6.24
N ALA A 37 -22.30 10.60 5.10
CA ALA A 37 -22.15 9.29 4.52
C ALA A 37 -21.45 8.45 5.59
N SER A 38 -22.15 7.44 6.09
CA SER A 38 -21.61 6.44 6.99
C SER A 38 -20.30 5.94 6.39
N ALA A 39 -19.22 6.04 7.17
CA ALA A 39 -17.92 5.49 6.81
C ALA A 39 -18.10 4.06 6.31
N PRO A 40 -17.37 3.62 5.26
CA PRO A 40 -17.49 2.26 4.76
C PRO A 40 -17.28 1.30 5.93
N THR A 41 -18.33 0.55 6.24
CA THR A 41 -18.26 -0.51 7.23
C THR A 41 -17.28 -1.53 6.68
N SER A 42 -16.08 -1.61 7.28
CA SER A 42 -15.14 -2.70 7.04
C SER A 42 -15.93 -4.00 7.15
N ALA A 43 -16.05 -4.71 6.03
CA ALA A 43 -16.76 -5.97 6.00
C ALA A 43 -16.15 -6.90 7.07
N PRO A 44 -16.97 -7.62 7.86
CA PRO A 44 -16.45 -8.60 8.80
C PRO A 44 -15.61 -9.61 8.02
N ALA A 45 -14.37 -9.81 8.44
CA ALA A 45 -13.46 -10.75 7.80
C ALA A 45 -14.13 -12.13 7.77
N ALA A 46 -14.37 -12.66 6.57
CA ALA A 46 -14.96 -13.99 6.40
C ALA A 46 -14.10 -15.02 7.14
N VAL A 47 -14.74 -15.91 7.90
CA VAL A 47 -14.09 -17.06 8.56
C VAL A 47 -13.73 -18.07 7.48
N ARG A 48 -12.46 -18.48 7.38
CA ARG A 48 -12.02 -19.40 6.32
C ARG A 48 -11.18 -20.57 6.85
N THR A 49 -11.50 -21.76 6.38
CA THR A 49 -10.74 -23.01 6.61
C THR A 49 -9.49 -23.04 5.73
N VAL A 50 -8.33 -23.41 6.26
CA VAL A 50 -7.03 -23.34 5.57
C VAL A 50 -6.83 -24.49 4.57
N GLY A 51 -7.79 -24.72 3.66
CA GLY A 51 -7.65 -25.67 2.54
C GLY A 51 -7.21 -25.02 1.22
N GLU A 52 -7.43 -23.71 1.08
CA GLU A 52 -7.08 -22.89 -0.09
C GLU A 52 -6.35 -21.63 0.37
N PRO A 53 -5.46 -21.03 -0.46
CA PRO A 53 -4.76 -19.82 -0.06
C PRO A 53 -5.70 -18.65 0.17
N HIS A 54 -5.59 -18.06 1.34
CA HIS A 54 -6.38 -16.91 1.73
C HIS A 54 -5.63 -15.66 1.40
N CYS A 55 -5.97 -15.03 0.28
CA CYS A 55 -5.41 -13.75 -0.12
C CYS A 55 -6.25 -12.58 0.38
N GLY A 56 -5.58 -11.51 0.78
CA GLY A 56 -6.17 -10.22 1.05
C GLY A 56 -6.64 -9.53 -0.24
N GLY A 57 -6.81 -8.21 -0.18
CA GLY A 57 -7.19 -7.42 -1.35
C GLY A 57 -6.12 -7.41 -2.45
N GLU A 58 -6.53 -7.04 -3.66
CA GLU A 58 -5.60 -6.56 -4.69
C GLU A 58 -5.24 -5.12 -4.35
N TRP A 59 -3.95 -4.82 -4.24
CA TRP A 59 -3.45 -3.45 -4.16
C TRP A 59 -2.68 -3.11 -5.42
N VAL A 60 -2.78 -1.85 -5.84
CA VAL A 60 -2.03 -1.33 -6.99
C VAL A 60 -1.20 -0.13 -6.54
N ASN A 61 0.11 -0.28 -6.59
CA ASN A 61 1.07 0.78 -6.31
C ASN A 61 1.75 1.24 -7.60
N TYR A 62 2.19 2.49 -7.62
CA TYR A 62 2.89 3.10 -8.76
C TYR A 62 4.22 3.68 -8.31
N ASN A 63 5.18 3.80 -9.23
CA ASN A 63 6.36 4.62 -8.97
C ASN A 63 6.01 6.11 -9.06
N GLY A 64 6.93 6.99 -8.65
CA GLY A 64 6.68 8.44 -8.66
C GLY A 64 6.42 9.04 -10.05
N ALA A 65 6.81 8.36 -11.13
CA ALA A 65 6.52 8.78 -12.51
C ALA A 65 5.25 8.14 -13.09
N GLU A 66 4.55 7.31 -12.30
CA GLU A 66 3.33 6.56 -12.66
C GLU A 66 3.42 5.76 -13.96
N ASN A 67 4.64 5.41 -14.38
CA ASN A 67 4.90 4.60 -15.58
C ASN A 67 5.33 3.18 -15.25
N ARG A 68 5.40 2.85 -13.97
CA ARG A 68 5.57 1.49 -13.43
C ARG A 68 4.48 1.27 -12.41
N ARG A 69 3.89 0.09 -12.43
CA ARG A 69 2.92 -0.35 -11.44
C ARG A 69 3.28 -1.71 -10.88
N MET A 70 2.88 -1.94 -9.64
CA MET A 70 2.90 -3.25 -9.00
C MET A 70 1.47 -3.52 -8.56
N LYS A 71 0.88 -4.62 -9.03
CA LYS A 71 -0.23 -5.24 -8.34
C LYS A 71 0.30 -6.19 -7.29
N SER A 72 -0.36 -6.31 -6.16
CA SER A 72 0.11 -7.16 -5.08
C SER A 72 -1.03 -7.75 -4.27
N TRP A 73 -0.73 -8.92 -3.69
CA TRP A 73 -1.61 -9.65 -2.79
C TRP A 73 -0.76 -10.22 -1.64
N LEU A 74 -1.30 -10.13 -0.45
CA LEU A 74 -0.76 -10.79 0.74
C LEU A 74 -1.66 -11.98 1.02
N CYS A 75 -1.08 -13.17 1.10
CA CYS A 75 -1.84 -14.39 1.28
C CYS A 75 -1.32 -15.20 2.45
N LEU A 76 -2.19 -16.00 3.07
CA LEU A 76 -1.81 -17.06 4.02
C LEU A 76 -2.10 -18.42 3.39
N TYR A 77 -1.10 -19.31 3.44
CA TYR A 77 -1.15 -20.67 2.90
C TYR A 77 -1.00 -21.71 4.01
N ASP A 78 -1.66 -22.85 3.88
CA ASP A 78 -1.35 -24.05 4.66
C ASP A 78 -0.02 -24.66 4.19
N SER A 79 0.83 -25.07 5.12
CA SER A 79 2.02 -25.86 4.82
C SER A 79 1.72 -27.35 4.61
N GLY A 80 0.50 -27.81 4.91
CA GLY A 80 0.09 -29.22 4.91
C GLY A 80 0.61 -30.00 6.11
N SER A 81 1.29 -29.34 7.06
CA SER A 81 1.93 -29.95 8.22
C SER A 81 1.50 -29.31 9.54
N GLY A 82 0.29 -28.73 9.57
CA GLY A 82 -0.23 -27.97 10.72
C GLY A 82 0.38 -26.58 10.89
N GLY A 83 1.05 -26.07 9.85
CA GLY A 83 1.64 -24.74 9.83
C GLY A 83 0.99 -23.84 8.79
N ILE A 84 1.11 -22.53 8.99
CA ILE A 84 0.66 -21.50 8.05
C ILE A 84 1.84 -20.57 7.76
N TYR A 85 1.97 -20.13 6.51
CA TYR A 85 2.97 -19.14 6.12
C TYR A 85 2.35 -18.01 5.29
N PRO A 86 2.85 -16.77 5.43
CA PRO A 86 2.47 -15.69 4.54
C PRO A 86 3.21 -15.80 3.21
N THR A 87 2.57 -15.36 2.14
CA THR A 87 3.18 -15.19 0.82
C THR A 87 2.82 -13.84 0.26
N LEU A 88 3.83 -13.10 -0.19
CA LEU A 88 3.66 -11.90 -1.00
C LEU A 88 3.64 -12.29 -2.47
N TRP A 89 2.53 -12.04 -3.15
CA TRP A 89 2.42 -12.12 -4.60
C TRP A 89 2.49 -10.73 -5.22
N THR A 90 3.19 -10.62 -6.34
CA THR A 90 3.31 -9.37 -7.08
C THR A 90 3.20 -9.62 -8.58
N GLU A 91 2.54 -8.71 -9.28
CA GLU A 91 2.56 -8.58 -10.73
C GLU A 91 3.07 -7.21 -11.11
N CYS A 92 3.95 -7.18 -12.10
CA CYS A 92 4.71 -6.02 -12.50
C CYS A 92 4.16 -5.48 -13.81
N GLY A 93 3.89 -4.18 -13.87
CA GLY A 93 3.39 -3.52 -15.07
C GLY A 93 4.23 -2.33 -15.46
N TRP A 94 4.44 -2.17 -16.76
CA TRP A 94 5.13 -1.05 -17.37
C TRP A 94 4.17 -0.33 -18.30
N TRP A 95 4.02 0.98 -18.14
CA TRP A 95 3.20 1.80 -19.04
C TRP A 95 3.87 1.97 -20.41
N GLN A 96 3.24 1.42 -21.44
CA GLN A 96 3.57 1.61 -22.84
C GLN A 96 2.55 2.56 -23.49
N PHE A 97 2.83 2.98 -24.74
CA PHE A 97 1.99 3.94 -25.47
C PHE A 97 0.50 3.54 -25.56
N ILE A 98 0.20 2.24 -25.50
CA ILE A 98 -1.15 1.68 -25.64
C ILE A 98 -1.68 1.00 -24.37
N GLY A 99 -0.99 1.14 -23.22
CA GLY A 99 -1.44 0.59 -21.94
C GLY A 99 -0.37 -0.14 -21.13
N TRP A 100 -0.80 -0.83 -20.09
CA TRP A 100 0.08 -1.61 -19.22
C TRP A 100 0.51 -2.92 -19.86
N ALA A 101 1.83 -3.15 -19.90
CA ALA A 101 2.43 -4.38 -20.39
C ALA A 101 3.39 -4.96 -19.34
N ASP A 102 3.80 -6.21 -19.56
CA ASP A 102 4.86 -6.84 -18.76
C ASP A 102 6.17 -6.03 -18.89
N PRO A 103 7.01 -5.99 -17.83
CA PRO A 103 8.36 -5.46 -17.97
C PRO A 103 9.16 -6.33 -18.97
N PRO A 104 9.96 -5.72 -19.86
CA PRO A 104 10.60 -6.40 -20.97
C PRO A 104 11.60 -7.47 -20.53
N ASN A 105 12.28 -7.25 -19.41
CA ASN A 105 13.41 -8.08 -18.99
C ASN A 105 13.22 -8.77 -17.62
N GLY A 106 12.06 -8.60 -16.98
CA GLY A 106 11.79 -9.23 -15.69
C GLY A 106 11.46 -8.25 -14.57
N CYS A 107 10.96 -8.81 -13.47
CA CYS A 107 10.85 -8.13 -12.20
C CYS A 107 11.25 -9.02 -11.01
N ARG A 108 11.53 -8.39 -9.87
CA ARG A 108 11.88 -9.07 -8.63
C ARG A 108 11.33 -8.35 -7.42
N ILE A 109 10.94 -9.11 -6.40
CA ILE A 109 10.82 -8.63 -5.03
C ILE A 109 12.24 -8.38 -4.54
N TRP A 110 12.55 -7.15 -4.14
CA TRP A 110 13.86 -6.71 -3.66
C TRP A 110 13.87 -6.68 -2.12
N GLU A 111 15.05 -6.82 -1.53
CA GLU A 111 15.27 -6.65 -0.09
C GLU A 111 15.57 -5.18 0.27
N PRO A 112 14.89 -4.59 1.26
CA PRO A 112 14.20 -5.31 2.35
C PRO A 112 12.68 -5.33 2.18
N SER A 113 12.13 -6.41 1.62
CA SER A 113 10.70 -6.69 1.76
C SER A 113 10.48 -7.46 3.07
N SER A 114 9.62 -6.96 3.93
CA SER A 114 9.42 -7.45 5.29
C SER A 114 7.93 -7.59 5.63
N TYR A 115 7.67 -8.34 6.70
CA TYR A 115 6.34 -8.50 7.25
C TYR A 115 6.36 -8.60 8.78
N GLU A 116 5.24 -8.20 9.38
CA GLU A 116 4.92 -8.41 10.77
C GLU A 116 3.58 -9.15 10.85
N ILE A 117 3.55 -10.25 11.61
CA ILE A 117 2.32 -10.95 11.95
C ILE A 117 1.98 -10.62 13.40
N THR A 118 0.74 -10.23 13.65
CA THR A 118 0.12 -10.38 14.98
C THR A 118 -0.71 -11.67 14.97
N PHE A 119 -0.33 -12.61 15.82
CA PHE A 119 -0.98 -13.90 15.98
C PHE A 119 -2.30 -13.75 16.77
N PRO A 120 -3.21 -14.75 16.73
CA PRO A 120 -4.44 -14.73 17.51
C PRO A 120 -4.22 -14.57 19.02
N ASP A 121 -3.12 -15.09 19.56
CA ASP A 121 -2.71 -14.92 20.96
C ASP A 121 -2.19 -13.49 21.30
N GLY A 122 -2.10 -12.60 20.31
CA GLY A 122 -1.63 -11.22 20.43
C GLY A 122 -0.11 -11.07 20.37
N THR A 123 0.65 -12.16 20.29
CA THR A 123 2.10 -12.09 20.06
C THR A 123 2.41 -11.60 18.65
N LYS A 124 3.64 -11.13 18.45
CA LYS A 124 4.08 -10.56 17.16
C LYS A 124 5.40 -11.13 16.70
N THR A 125 5.55 -11.31 15.39
CA THR A 125 6.87 -11.52 14.79
C THR A 125 7.71 -10.25 14.87
N LYS A 126 9.04 -10.38 14.80
CA LYS A 126 9.96 -9.24 14.70
C LYS A 126 10.81 -9.38 13.46
N ASP A 127 10.85 -8.34 12.64
CA ASP A 127 11.74 -8.19 11.48
C ASP A 127 11.74 -9.41 10.52
N ALA A 128 10.58 -10.02 10.30
CA ALA A 128 10.48 -11.16 9.40
C ALA A 128 10.57 -10.68 7.94
N LEU A 129 11.28 -11.44 7.10
CA LEU A 129 11.59 -11.02 5.73
C LEU A 129 10.91 -11.92 4.71
N PHE A 130 10.44 -11.29 3.63
CA PHE A 130 10.17 -11.99 2.39
C PHE A 130 11.49 -12.13 1.63
N PRO A 131 11.99 -13.35 1.37
CA PRO A 131 13.21 -13.54 0.59
C PRO A 131 13.07 -12.96 -0.82
N GLY A 132 14.18 -12.56 -1.41
CA GLY A 132 14.19 -12.10 -2.80
C GLY A 132 13.66 -13.17 -3.77
N ALA A 133 12.70 -12.78 -4.61
CA ALA A 133 12.10 -13.66 -5.62
C ALA A 133 12.02 -12.93 -6.96
N SER A 134 12.24 -13.62 -8.08
CA SER A 134 12.28 -13.02 -9.41
C SER A 134 11.42 -13.81 -10.40
N GLY A 135 10.87 -13.12 -11.38
CA GLY A 135 10.16 -13.72 -12.50
C GLY A 135 10.06 -12.77 -13.70
N LYS A 136 9.33 -13.19 -14.73
CA LYS A 136 9.19 -12.39 -15.96
C LYS A 136 8.29 -11.18 -15.73
N ASN A 137 7.07 -11.42 -15.28
CA ASN A 137 6.06 -10.40 -15.05
C ASN A 137 5.37 -10.50 -13.68
N SER A 138 5.71 -11.53 -12.93
CA SER A 138 5.26 -11.73 -11.56
C SER A 138 6.40 -12.28 -10.70
N ALA A 139 6.29 -12.07 -9.39
CA ALA A 139 7.17 -12.67 -8.41
C ALA A 139 6.36 -12.99 -7.15
N ALA A 140 6.66 -14.13 -6.53
CA ALA A 140 6.05 -14.57 -5.29
C ALA A 140 7.14 -14.91 -4.28
N SER A 141 6.96 -14.50 -3.03
CA SER A 141 7.91 -14.75 -1.96
C SER A 141 7.19 -15.28 -0.73
N ASN A 142 7.63 -16.44 -0.27
CA ASN A 142 7.09 -17.09 0.92
C ASN A 142 7.88 -16.65 2.15
N GLY A 143 7.15 -16.23 3.18
CA GLY A 143 7.71 -16.04 4.51
C GLY A 143 7.94 -17.37 5.24
N SER A 144 8.24 -17.25 6.52
CA SER A 144 8.43 -18.38 7.42
C SER A 144 7.10 -19.05 7.74
N SER A 145 7.15 -20.35 8.04
CA SER A 145 5.99 -21.09 8.54
C SER A 145 5.87 -20.95 10.05
N TYR A 146 4.64 -20.85 10.53
CA TYR A 146 4.26 -20.71 11.92
C TYR A 146 3.21 -21.75 12.29
N PRO A 147 3.15 -22.22 13.55
CA PRO A 147 2.08 -23.12 13.98
C PRO A 147 0.70 -22.49 13.73
N CYS A 148 -0.23 -23.30 13.20
CA CYS A 148 -1.60 -22.84 13.02
C CYS A 148 -2.23 -22.49 14.38
N GLN A 149 -2.87 -21.33 14.45
CA GLN A 149 -3.68 -20.90 15.60
C GLN A 149 -5.04 -20.45 15.06
N GLU A 150 -6.12 -20.90 15.68
CA GLU A 150 -7.45 -20.45 15.32
C GLU A 150 -7.66 -18.98 15.70
N GLY A 151 -8.33 -18.23 14.84
CA GLY A 151 -8.72 -16.84 15.11
C GLY A 151 -8.11 -15.83 14.13
N ALA A 152 -8.02 -14.58 14.58
CA ALA A 152 -7.63 -13.46 13.73
C ALA A 152 -6.09 -13.33 13.64
N TRP A 153 -5.58 -13.45 12.42
CA TRP A 153 -4.18 -13.20 12.07
C TRP A 153 -4.09 -11.86 11.37
N LYS A 154 -3.29 -10.94 11.91
CA LYS A 154 -3.06 -9.64 11.28
C LYS A 154 -1.69 -9.63 10.62
N LEU A 155 -1.64 -9.45 9.31
CA LEU A 155 -0.41 -9.39 8.53
C LEU A 155 -0.22 -7.97 8.02
N TRP A 156 0.87 -7.34 8.45
CA TRP A 156 1.39 -6.12 7.89
C TRP A 156 2.59 -6.46 7.01
N SER A 157 2.76 -5.76 5.90
CA SER A 157 3.95 -5.92 5.06
C SER A 157 4.38 -4.61 4.42
N TYR A 158 5.70 -4.41 4.38
CA TYR A 158 6.38 -3.46 3.50
C TYR A 158 7.12 -4.25 2.43
N TYR A 159 6.99 -3.84 1.17
CA TYR A 159 7.64 -4.54 0.09
C TYR A 159 7.97 -3.64 -1.08
N GLY A 160 9.05 -3.99 -1.78
CA GLY A 160 9.52 -3.31 -2.96
C GLY A 160 9.71 -4.30 -4.10
N VAL A 161 9.22 -3.93 -5.28
CA VAL A 161 9.51 -4.62 -6.54
C VAL A 161 10.41 -3.76 -7.41
N GLN A 162 11.45 -4.37 -7.94
CA GLN A 162 12.24 -3.79 -9.01
C GLN A 162 11.90 -4.42 -10.35
N MET A 163 11.95 -3.60 -11.40
CA MET A 163 11.76 -4.01 -12.78
C MET A 163 13.04 -3.71 -13.55
N LYS A 164 13.46 -4.65 -14.41
CA LYS A 164 14.56 -4.39 -15.33
C LYS A 164 14.10 -3.48 -16.45
N ASP A 165 14.93 -2.51 -16.81
CA ASP A 165 14.71 -1.64 -17.96
C ASP A 165 14.84 -2.38 -19.31
N VAL A 166 14.71 -1.67 -20.43
CA VAL A 166 14.86 -2.24 -21.78
C VAL A 166 16.26 -2.78 -22.07
N LEU A 167 17.28 -2.31 -21.34
CA LEU A 167 18.67 -2.77 -21.43
C LEU A 167 18.98 -3.90 -20.45
N GLY A 168 18.02 -4.28 -19.60
CA GLY A 168 18.18 -5.34 -18.61
C GLY A 168 18.72 -4.88 -17.26
N ASN A 169 18.85 -3.56 -17.03
CA ASN A 169 19.36 -3.01 -15.78
C ASN A 169 18.24 -2.88 -14.74
N TRP A 170 18.54 -3.24 -13.49
CA TRP A 170 17.67 -2.93 -12.36
C TRP A 170 17.75 -1.44 -12.02
N GLY A 171 16.62 -0.81 -11.71
CA GLY A 171 16.63 0.60 -11.29
C GLY A 171 15.26 1.27 -11.22
N SER A 172 14.23 0.67 -11.83
CA SER A 172 12.84 1.10 -11.66
C SER A 172 12.21 0.34 -10.51
N GLY A 173 11.88 1.02 -9.42
CA GLY A 173 11.26 0.45 -8.23
C GLY A 173 9.81 0.92 -8.03
N VAL A 174 8.97 0.04 -7.49
CA VAL A 174 7.67 0.37 -6.90
C VAL A 174 7.65 -0.25 -5.51
N GLU A 175 7.22 0.51 -4.51
CA GLU A 175 7.10 0.05 -3.13
C GLU A 175 5.68 0.25 -2.62
N GLY A 176 5.32 -0.55 -1.62
CA GLY A 176 4.00 -0.53 -1.00
C GLY A 176 4.05 -1.01 0.43
N THR A 177 3.15 -0.47 1.24
CA THR A 177 2.89 -0.91 2.60
C THR A 177 1.42 -1.24 2.73
N HIS A 178 1.10 -2.46 3.12
CA HIS A 178 -0.28 -2.91 3.24
C HIS A 178 -0.48 -3.79 4.45
N GLU A 179 -1.72 -3.83 4.91
CA GLU A 179 -2.14 -4.58 6.08
C GLU A 179 -3.44 -5.30 5.77
N PHE A 180 -3.55 -6.54 6.25
CA PHE A 180 -4.75 -7.34 6.11
C PHE A 180 -4.96 -8.24 7.33
N THR A 181 -6.23 -8.55 7.63
CA THR A 181 -6.60 -9.47 8.70
C THR A 181 -7.31 -10.68 8.13
N PHE A 182 -6.81 -11.87 8.46
CA PHE A 182 -7.36 -13.15 8.07
C PHE A 182 -8.01 -13.81 9.29
N ASN A 183 -9.20 -14.39 9.12
CA ASN A 183 -9.77 -15.27 10.13
C ASN A 183 -9.48 -16.72 9.72
N VAL A 184 -8.65 -17.38 10.53
CA VAL A 184 -8.07 -18.69 10.26
C VAL A 184 -8.77 -19.76 11.10
N THR A 185 -9.13 -20.87 10.46
CA THR A 185 -9.56 -22.11 11.14
C THR A 185 -8.59 -23.23 10.82
N CYS A 186 -8.00 -23.82 11.86
CA CYS A 186 -7.02 -24.89 11.70
C CYS A 186 -7.71 -26.22 11.36
N PRO A 187 -7.10 -27.06 10.53
CA PRO A 187 -7.59 -28.42 10.24
C PRO A 187 -7.51 -29.35 11.46
#